data_AF-A0AA88LGB4-F1
#
_entry.id   AF-A0AA88LGB4-F1
#
_cell.length_a   1.000
_cell.length_b   1.000
_cell.length_c   1.000
_cell.angle_alpha   90.00
_cell.angle_beta   90.00
_cell.angle_gamma   90.00
#
_symmetry.space_group_name_H-M   'P 1'
#
loop_
_entity.id
_entity.type
_entity.pdbx_description
1 polymer ?
#
loop_
_entity_poly.entity_id
_entity_poly.type
_entity_poly.pdbx_seq_one_letter_code
_entity_poly.pdbx_strand_id
1 'polypeptide(L)'
;MSGKTPLEFVRLFFDQGMVNHIRDQTKIYALQKDAKEFGVSSAEVECLLGILAFTGIVKMPSYRSYWSNETRYPVIADAMSRDRFEQIKKYLHFNDNLTQKPRGDPGHDKIHKVRPLIEMIRDNFMKIPPEEHQAVDEQIVPTKRKI
;
A
#
# COMPACT_ATOMS: atom_id res chain seq x y z
N MET A 1 -0.55 -18.10 -20.13
CA MET A 1 0.25 -17.16 -19.32
C MET A 1 1.70 -17.63 -19.14
N SER A 2 2.37 -18.08 -20.21
CA SER A 2 3.79 -18.47 -20.16
C SER A 2 4.67 -17.24 -20.40
N GLY A 3 5.78 -17.10 -19.66
CA GLY A 3 6.81 -16.09 -19.92
C GLY A 3 6.75 -14.80 -19.10
N LYS A 4 5.85 -14.67 -18.11
CA LYS A 4 5.86 -13.54 -17.17
C LYS A 4 6.75 -13.84 -15.95
N THR A 5 7.59 -12.89 -15.60
CA THR A 5 8.29 -12.84 -14.32
C THR A 5 7.31 -12.62 -13.16
N PRO A 6 7.70 -12.96 -11.91
CA PRO A 6 6.86 -12.68 -10.74
C PRO A 6 6.43 -11.22 -10.62
N LEU A 7 7.32 -10.27 -10.96
CA LEU A 7 7.01 -8.84 -10.93
C LEU A 7 5.96 -8.46 -11.98
N GLU A 8 6.04 -9.03 -13.19
CA GLU A 8 5.04 -8.79 -14.23
C GLU A 8 3.67 -9.33 -13.85
N PHE A 9 3.59 -10.44 -13.10
CA PHE A 9 2.34 -10.92 -12.53
C PHE A 9 1.77 -9.96 -11.50
N VAL A 10 2.58 -9.47 -10.56
CA VAL A 10 2.13 -8.46 -9.57
C VAL A 10 1.60 -7.21 -10.27
N ARG A 11 2.27 -6.76 -11.33
CA ARG A 11 1.89 -5.58 -12.11
C ARG A 11 0.57 -5.71 -12.88
N LEU A 12 0.01 -6.92 -13.04
CA LEU A 12 -1.34 -7.09 -13.57
C LEU A 12 -2.41 -6.56 -12.62
N PHE A 13 -2.15 -6.63 -11.32
CA PHE A 13 -3.11 -6.25 -10.27
C PHE A 13 -2.74 -4.92 -9.62
N PHE A 14 -1.45 -4.65 -9.50
CA PHE A 14 -0.89 -3.47 -8.87
C PHE A 14 0.00 -2.71 -9.86
N ASP A 15 -0.63 -1.88 -10.67
CA ASP A 15 0.02 -1.21 -11.79
C ASP A 15 0.77 0.08 -11.39
N GLN A 16 1.45 0.68 -12.37
CA GLN A 16 2.19 1.93 -12.17
C GLN A 16 1.27 3.12 -11.84
N GLY A 17 0.04 3.11 -12.32
CA GLY A 17 -0.97 4.13 -12.01
C GLY A 17 -1.30 4.13 -10.52
N MET A 18 -1.45 2.94 -9.93
CA MET A 18 -1.66 2.78 -8.48
C MET A 18 -0.46 3.26 -7.67
N VAL A 19 0.76 2.93 -8.08
CA VAL A 19 1.98 3.43 -7.44
C VAL A 19 2.03 4.96 -7.45
N ASN A 20 1.73 5.57 -8.60
CA ASN A 20 1.71 7.02 -8.75
C ASN A 20 0.61 7.67 -7.89
N HIS A 21 -0.57 7.06 -7.84
CA HIS A 21 -1.66 7.50 -6.97
C HIS A 21 -1.24 7.51 -5.51
N ILE A 22 -0.63 6.42 -5.02
CA ILE A 22 -0.14 6.33 -3.63
C ILE A 22 0.90 7.42 -3.35
N ARG A 23 1.85 7.60 -4.26
CA ARG A 23 2.87 8.66 -4.15
C ARG A 23 2.21 10.03 -3.99
N ASP A 24 1.24 10.35 -4.83
CA ASP A 24 0.62 11.68 -4.85
C ASP A 24 -0.26 11.92 -3.63
N GLN A 25 -1.06 10.93 -3.23
CA GLN A 25 -1.87 11.01 -2.00
C GLN A 25 -1.00 11.07 -0.74
N THR A 26 0.13 10.37 -0.72
CA THR A 26 1.10 10.43 0.39
C THR A 26 1.73 11.82 0.51
N LYS A 27 2.04 12.49 -0.60
CA LYS A 27 2.50 13.89 -0.61
C LYS A 27 1.42 14.85 -0.12
N ILE A 28 0.19 14.71 -0.63
CA ILE A 28 -0.96 15.53 -0.19
C ILE A 28 -1.16 15.41 1.31
N TYR A 29 -1.12 14.19 1.86
CA TYR A 29 -1.28 13.97 3.29
C TYR A 29 -0.13 14.55 4.12
N ALA A 30 1.10 14.50 3.61
CA ALA A 30 2.23 15.16 4.27
C ALA A 30 2.03 16.67 4.36
N LEU A 31 1.52 17.31 3.30
CA LEU A 31 1.17 18.74 3.31
C LEU A 31 0.05 19.05 4.33
N GLN A 32 -0.97 18.19 4.43
CA GLN A 32 -2.02 18.29 5.46
C GLN A 32 -1.51 18.12 6.90
N LYS A 33 -0.28 17.66 7.07
CA LYS A 33 0.42 17.50 8.35
C LYS A 33 1.59 18.47 8.50
N ASP A 34 1.58 19.57 7.74
CA ASP A 34 2.58 20.63 7.75
C ASP A 34 4.02 20.18 7.42
N ALA A 35 4.18 18.99 6.81
CA ALA A 35 5.46 18.46 6.38
C ALA A 35 5.78 18.90 4.95
N LYS A 36 5.97 20.20 4.75
CA LYS A 36 6.14 20.84 3.42
C LYS A 36 7.34 20.33 2.62
N GLU A 37 8.43 19.98 3.31
CA GLU A 37 9.65 19.46 2.71
C GLU A 37 9.61 17.95 2.43
N PHE A 38 8.51 17.27 2.76
CA PHE A 38 8.41 15.83 2.54
C PHE A 38 8.21 15.52 1.05
N GLY A 39 9.21 14.87 0.47
CA GLY A 39 9.12 14.25 -0.85
C GLY A 39 9.07 12.73 -0.77
N VAL A 40 8.44 12.09 -1.75
CA VAL A 40 8.51 10.64 -2.01
C VAL A 40 8.42 10.39 -3.51
N SER A 41 9.20 9.46 -4.04
CA SER A 41 9.20 9.04 -5.45
C SER A 41 8.39 7.75 -5.64
N SER A 42 8.01 7.46 -6.89
CA SER A 42 7.34 6.19 -7.22
C SER A 42 8.22 4.98 -6.90
N ALA A 43 9.54 5.08 -7.13
CA ALA A 43 10.49 4.02 -6.79
C ALA A 43 10.57 3.75 -5.28
N GLU A 44 10.48 4.80 -4.45
CA GLU A 44 10.43 4.63 -3.00
C GLU A 44 9.11 4.00 -2.53
N VAL A 45 7.99 4.31 -3.19
CA VAL A 45 6.71 3.63 -2.94
C VAL A 45 6.80 2.15 -3.33
N GLU A 46 7.36 1.82 -4.49
CA GLU A 46 7.59 0.42 -4.89
C GLU A 46 8.51 -0.31 -3.91
N CYS A 47 9.60 0.33 -3.47
CA CYS A 47 10.51 -0.24 -2.47
C CYS A 47 9.79 -0.47 -1.12
N LEU A 48 8.98 0.49 -0.67
CA LEU A 48 8.14 0.34 0.54
C LEU A 48 7.21 -0.87 0.40
N LEU A 49 6.51 -1.02 -0.72
CA LEU A 49 5.60 -2.14 -0.98
C LEU A 49 6.34 -3.47 -1.03
N GLY A 50 7.52 -3.52 -1.66
CA GLY A 50 8.39 -4.68 -1.68
C GLY A 50 8.82 -5.11 -0.27
N ILE A 51 9.26 -4.15 0.56
CA ILE A 51 9.58 -4.41 1.97
C ILE A 51 8.36 -4.97 2.71
N LEU A 52 7.18 -4.36 2.56
CA LEU A 52 5.94 -4.84 3.21
C LEU A 52 5.60 -6.28 2.79
N ALA A 53 5.72 -6.61 1.50
CA ALA A 53 5.54 -7.97 1.02
C ALA A 53 6.52 -8.97 1.66
N PHE A 54 7.81 -8.61 1.73
CA PHE A 54 8.82 -9.43 2.40
C PHE A 54 8.54 -9.65 3.89
N THR A 55 8.10 -8.61 4.60
CA THR A 55 7.73 -8.74 6.03
C THR A 55 6.52 -9.64 6.28
N GLY A 56 5.70 -9.89 5.24
CA GLY A 56 4.62 -10.88 5.31
C GLY A 56 5.12 -12.33 5.27
N ILE A 57 6.30 -12.56 4.67
CA ILE A 57 6.94 -13.87 4.50
C ILE A 57 7.86 -14.16 5.68
N VAL A 58 8.86 -13.30 5.90
CA VAL A 58 9.84 -13.45 6.98
C VAL A 58 9.38 -12.60 8.14
N LYS A 59 8.77 -13.20 9.17
CA LYS A 59 8.25 -12.44 10.32
C LYS A 59 9.30 -12.26 11.41
N MET A 60 9.51 -11.01 11.82
CA MET A 60 10.37 -10.64 12.95
C MET A 60 9.54 -10.11 14.14
N PRO A 61 10.06 -10.15 15.38
CA PRO A 61 9.37 -9.63 16.56
C PRO A 61 8.99 -8.15 16.44
N SER A 62 9.80 -7.38 15.71
CA SER A 62 9.56 -5.98 15.38
C SER A 62 10.04 -5.71 13.96
N TYR A 63 9.37 -4.80 13.24
CA TYR A 63 9.88 -4.38 11.93
C TYR A 63 11.28 -3.73 12.06
N ARG A 64 11.58 -3.04 13.17
CA ARG A 64 12.92 -2.45 13.36
C ARG A 64 14.03 -3.51 13.38
N SER A 65 13.70 -4.77 13.72
CA SER A 65 14.66 -5.87 13.74
C SER A 65 15.25 -6.16 12.36
N TYR A 66 14.55 -5.91 11.24
CA TYR A 66 15.15 -6.08 9.91
C TYR A 66 16.39 -5.19 9.69
N TRP A 67 16.51 -4.09 10.43
CA TRP A 67 17.62 -3.14 10.36
C TRP A 67 18.59 -3.22 11.55
N SER A 68 18.34 -4.08 12.56
CA SER A 68 19.26 -4.25 13.70
C SER A 68 20.53 -4.96 13.26
N ASN A 69 21.65 -4.76 13.95
CA ASN A 69 22.91 -5.40 13.59
C ASN A 69 22.86 -6.94 13.74
N GLU A 70 22.19 -7.41 14.79
CA GLU A 70 22.11 -8.82 15.17
C GLU A 70 21.14 -9.61 14.29
N THR A 71 20.12 -8.94 13.76
CA THR A 71 19.03 -9.54 12.99
C THR A 71 18.90 -8.92 11.60
N ARG A 72 19.96 -8.27 11.12
CA ARG A 72 19.98 -7.53 9.86
C ARG A 72 19.50 -8.44 8.74
N TYR A 73 18.52 -7.96 7.97
CA TYR A 73 18.05 -8.65 6.78
C TYR A 73 18.44 -7.83 5.54
N PRO A 74 19.56 -8.14 4.87
CA PRO A 74 20.15 -7.29 3.83
C PRO A 74 19.16 -6.88 2.73
N VAL A 75 18.30 -7.80 2.29
CA VAL A 75 17.28 -7.54 1.26
C VAL A 75 16.35 -6.37 1.63
N ILE A 76 16.07 -6.17 2.92
CA ILE A 76 15.28 -5.03 3.42
C ILE A 76 16.19 -3.85 3.76
N ALA A 77 17.25 -4.12 4.52
CA ALA A 77 18.06 -3.10 5.16
C ALA A 77 18.98 -2.33 4.18
N ASP A 78 19.31 -2.93 3.04
CA ASP A 78 20.08 -2.31 1.96
C ASP A 78 19.16 -1.60 0.95
N ALA A 79 17.90 -2.04 0.82
CA ALA A 79 16.93 -1.47 -0.12
C ALA A 79 16.40 -0.10 0.31
N MET A 80 16.23 0.12 1.62
CA MET A 80 15.82 1.40 2.19
C MET A 80 16.31 1.50 3.65
N SER A 81 16.78 2.68 4.06
CA SER A 81 17.13 2.89 5.47
C SER A 81 15.88 2.81 6.36
N ARG A 82 16.07 2.37 7.61
CA ARG A 82 14.98 2.30 8.61
C ARG A 82 14.26 3.64 8.75
N ASP A 83 15.03 4.71 8.85
CA ASP A 83 14.50 6.04 9.11
C ASP A 83 13.69 6.56 7.91
N ARG A 84 14.12 6.26 6.68
CA ARG A 84 13.36 6.58 5.47
C ARG A 84 12.08 5.76 5.37
N PHE A 85 12.14 4.47 5.66
CA PHE A 85 10.96 3.60 5.73
C PHE A 85 9.93 4.13 6.72
N GLU A 86 10.36 4.50 7.93
CA GLU A 86 9.50 5.07 8.97
C GLU A 86 8.92 6.43 8.57
N GLN A 87 9.72 7.28 7.92
CA GLN A 87 9.27 8.58 7.44
C GLN A 87 8.19 8.46 6.36
N ILE A 88 8.38 7.58 5.36
CA ILE A 88 7.37 7.36 4.31
C ILE A 88 6.12 6.72 4.92
N LYS A 89 6.28 5.69 5.76
CA LYS A 89 5.16 5.02 6.44
C LYS A 89 4.33 5.97 7.28
N LYS A 90 4.94 6.99 7.91
CA LYS A 90 4.24 8.01 8.70
C LYS A 90 3.21 8.80 7.88
N TYR A 91 3.52 9.07 6.61
CA TYR A 91 2.66 9.87 5.72
C TYR A 91 1.92 9.04 4.66
N LEU A 92 2.09 7.71 4.66
CA LEU A 92 1.45 6.83 3.69
C LEU A 92 -0.07 7.06 3.64
N HIS A 93 -0.57 7.38 2.46
CA HIS A 93 -1.98 7.72 2.26
C HIS A 93 -2.49 7.30 0.88
N PHE A 94 -3.81 7.11 0.76
CA PHE A 94 -4.43 6.55 -0.46
C PHE A 94 -5.63 7.35 -0.97
N ASN A 95 -6.06 8.40 -0.28
CA ASN A 95 -7.10 9.31 -0.74
C ASN A 95 -7.01 10.66 -0.02
N ASP A 96 -7.49 11.74 -0.61
CA ASP A 96 -7.47 13.05 0.03
C ASP A 96 -8.49 13.12 1.19
N ASN A 97 -8.03 13.41 2.41
CA ASN A 97 -8.93 13.58 3.56
C ASN A 97 -9.92 14.74 3.39
N LEU A 98 -9.58 15.78 2.62
CA LEU A 98 -10.42 16.96 2.44
C LEU A 98 -11.65 16.68 1.56
N THR A 99 -11.67 15.55 0.86
CA THR A 99 -12.79 15.14 0.00
C THR A 99 -13.81 14.26 0.73
N GLN A 100 -13.54 13.87 1.98
CA GLN A 100 -14.44 13.00 2.75
C GLN A 100 -15.69 13.77 3.18
N LYS A 101 -16.87 13.23 2.86
CA LYS A 101 -18.15 13.78 3.36
C LYS A 101 -18.27 13.61 4.89
N PRO A 102 -18.94 14.53 5.59
CA PRO A 102 -19.12 14.43 7.04
C PRO A 102 -20.01 13.23 7.41
N ARG A 103 -19.88 12.75 8.66
CA ARG A 103 -20.75 11.67 9.15
C ARG A 103 -22.21 12.13 9.14
N GLY A 104 -23.10 11.25 8.69
CA GLY A 104 -24.53 11.54 8.53
C GLY A 104 -24.92 12.05 7.14
N ASP A 105 -23.95 12.41 6.29
CA ASP A 105 -24.18 12.67 4.87
C ASP A 105 -24.46 11.35 4.12
N PRO A 106 -25.46 11.28 3.22
CA PRO A 106 -25.72 10.09 2.40
C PRO A 106 -24.51 9.61 1.57
N GLY A 107 -23.60 10.52 1.20
CA GLY A 107 -22.35 10.25 0.50
C GLY A 107 -21.18 9.93 1.43
N HIS A 108 -21.38 9.76 2.74
CA HIS A 108 -20.32 9.39 3.66
C HIS A 108 -19.83 7.96 3.43
N ASP A 109 -18.63 7.82 2.89
CA ASP A 109 -17.97 6.53 2.71
C ASP A 109 -17.10 6.16 3.93
N LYS A 110 -17.46 5.09 4.64
CA LYS A 110 -16.72 4.59 5.81
C LYS A 110 -15.29 4.15 5.46
N ILE A 111 -15.04 3.74 4.21
CA ILE A 111 -13.71 3.31 3.76
C ILE A 111 -13.07 4.32 2.78
N HIS A 112 -13.53 5.58 2.81
CA HIS A 112 -13.05 6.69 1.96
C HIS A 112 -11.54 6.71 1.78
N LYS A 113 -10.80 6.52 2.87
CA LYS A 113 -9.33 6.59 2.90
C LYS A 113 -8.62 5.56 2.02
N VAL A 114 -9.28 4.46 1.65
CA VAL A 114 -8.74 3.39 0.81
C VAL A 114 -9.58 3.13 -0.44
N ARG A 115 -10.74 3.80 -0.58
CA ARG A 115 -11.69 3.62 -1.68
C ARG A 115 -11.04 3.65 -3.06
N PRO A 116 -10.21 4.66 -3.41
CA PRO A 116 -9.62 4.71 -4.74
C PRO A 116 -8.74 3.48 -5.03
N LEU A 117 -7.98 3.02 -4.03
CA LEU A 117 -7.12 1.86 -4.20
C LEU A 117 -7.94 0.57 -4.40
N ILE A 118 -9.04 0.41 -3.67
CA ILE A 118 -9.94 -0.75 -3.83
C ILE A 118 -10.56 -0.76 -5.23
N GLU A 119 -10.99 0.38 -5.74
CA GLU A 119 -11.57 0.50 -7.07
C GLU A 119 -10.54 0.21 -8.16
N MET A 120 -9.33 0.77 -8.07
CA MET A 120 -8.25 0.50 -9.02
C MET A 120 -7.87 -0.99 -9.04
N ILE A 121 -7.80 -1.63 -7.86
CA ILE A 121 -7.56 -3.07 -7.75
C ILE A 121 -8.70 -3.83 -8.44
N ARG A 122 -9.96 -3.55 -8.07
CA ARG A 122 -11.13 -4.21 -8.67
C ARG A 122 -11.11 -4.11 -10.18
N ASP A 123 -10.87 -2.92 -10.72
CA ASP A 123 -10.85 -2.68 -12.16
C ASP A 123 -9.71 -3.46 -12.85
N ASN A 124 -8.59 -3.68 -12.17
CA ASN A 124 -7.53 -4.57 -12.65
C ASN A 124 -7.92 -6.05 -12.61
N PHE A 125 -8.57 -6.52 -11.54
CA PHE A 125 -9.08 -7.89 -11.44
C PHE A 125 -10.13 -8.19 -12.53
N MET A 126 -11.00 -7.23 -12.85
CA MET A 126 -12.03 -7.38 -13.89
C MET A 126 -11.48 -7.54 -15.31
N LYS A 127 -10.19 -7.23 -15.54
CA LYS A 127 -9.52 -7.46 -16.83
C LYS A 127 -9.16 -8.93 -17.06
N ILE A 128 -9.23 -9.76 -16.02
CA ILE A 128 -8.90 -11.17 -16.09
C ILE A 128 -10.18 -11.94 -16.43
N PRO A 129 -10.17 -12.75 -17.52
CA PRO A 129 -11.31 -13.59 -17.84
C PRO A 129 -11.62 -14.55 -16.68
N PRO A 130 -12.88 -14.65 -16.25
CA PRO A 130 -13.28 -15.61 -15.23
C PRO A 130 -13.10 -17.05 -15.71
N GLU A 131 -12.77 -17.94 -14.77
CA GLU A 131 -12.85 -19.39 -15.00
C GLU A 131 -14.32 -19.87 -14.90
N GLU A 132 -14.59 -21.05 -15.47
CA GLU A 132 -15.94 -21.66 -15.55
C GLU A 132 -16.56 -21.93 -14.16
N HIS A 133 -15.73 -22.33 -13.20
CA HIS A 133 -16.17 -22.69 -11.86
C HIS A 133 -15.66 -21.67 -10.85
N GLN A 134 -16.57 -21.09 -10.07
CA GLN A 134 -16.25 -20.06 -9.09
C GLN A 134 -16.82 -20.42 -7.72
N ALA A 135 -16.11 -20.02 -6.68
CA ALA A 135 -16.56 -20.08 -5.31
C ALA A 135 -16.60 -18.66 -4.74
N VAL A 136 -17.67 -18.37 -3.99
CA VAL A 136 -17.84 -17.10 -3.29
C VAL A 136 -17.84 -17.39 -1.80
N ASP A 137 -16.96 -16.71 -1.08
CA ASP A 137 -16.86 -16.80 0.38
C ASP A 137 -16.41 -15.45 0.95
N GLU A 138 -16.61 -15.27 2.25
CA GLU A 138 -16.25 -14.07 2.97
C GLU A 138 -14.82 -14.17 3.53
N GLN A 139 -14.03 -13.09 3.36
CA GLN A 139 -12.73 -12.97 4.01
C GLN A 139 -12.74 -11.83 5.02
N ILE A 140 -12.41 -12.16 6.28
CA ILE A 140 -12.33 -11.17 7.37
C ILE A 140 -10.88 -10.73 7.56
N VAL A 141 -10.64 -9.42 7.47
CA VAL A 141 -9.38 -8.80 7.88
C VAL A 141 -9.51 -8.32 9.34
N PRO A 142 -8.89 -9.01 10.32
CA PRO A 142 -9.10 -8.70 11.73
C PRO A 142 -8.50 -7.33 12.09
N THR A 143 -9.29 -6.51 12.80
CA THR A 143 -8.85 -5.22 13.33
C THR A 143 -9.39 -4.97 14.73
N LYS A 144 -8.57 -4.36 15.58
CA LYS A 144 -8.99 -3.84 16.90
C LYS A 144 -9.37 -2.36 16.83
N ARG A 145 -9.20 -1.70 15.68
CA ARG A 145 -9.52 -0.27 15.51
C ARG A 145 -11.01 -0.12 15.22
N LYS A 146 -11.59 0.93 15.79
CA LYS A 146 -12.93 1.40 15.42
C LYS A 146 -12.84 2.07 14.04
N ILE A 147 -13.52 1.49 13.05
CA ILE A 147 -13.68 2.03 11.69
C ILE A 147 -14.84 3.03 11.69
#